data_AF-A0A7J9Q7E3-F1
#
_entry.id   AF-A0A7J9Q7E3-F1
#
_cell.length_a   1.000
_cell.length_b   1.000
_cell.length_c   1.000
_cell.angle_alpha   90.00
_cell.angle_beta   90.00
_cell.angle_gamma   90.00
#
_symmetry.space_group_name_H-M   'P 1'
#
loop_
_entity.id
_entity.type
_entity.pdbx_description
1 polymer ?
#
loop_
_entity_poly.entity_id
_entity_poly.type
_entity_poly.pdbx_seq_one_letter_code
_entity_poly.pdbx_strand_id
1 'polypeptide(L)'
;MNKALTACLTFLVNKRYIGGKHFPEKILIKSRTKWLTKKEVREFDKEYKKIKPYLIRLKKRTRKGSSWHISINPKCLPEIEKLLELE
;
A
#
# COMPACT_ATOMS: atom_id res chain seq x y z
N MET A 1 11.15 -7.87 4.93
CA MET A 1 10.13 -6.83 4.64
C MET A 1 9.50 -6.38 5.96
N ASN A 2 9.30 -5.08 6.16
CA ASN A 2 8.66 -4.55 7.37
C ASN A 2 7.24 -5.13 7.52
N LYS A 3 6.84 -5.49 8.75
CA LYS A 3 5.51 -6.06 9.04
C LYS A 3 4.37 -5.15 8.58
N ALA A 4 4.50 -3.83 8.73
CA ALA A 4 3.47 -2.89 8.30
C ALA A 4 3.37 -2.76 6.78
N LEU A 5 4.50 -2.90 6.06
CA LEU A 5 4.51 -2.91 4.60
C LEU A 5 3.83 -4.17 4.06
N THR A 6 4.19 -5.32 4.62
CA THR A 6 3.56 -6.61 4.37
C THR A 6 2.05 -6.50 4.57
N ALA A 7 1.60 -5.99 5.74
CA ALA A 7 0.19 -5.80 6.04
C ALA A 7 -0.55 -4.85 5.08
N CYS A 8 0.12 -3.81 4.57
CA CYS A 8 -0.44 -2.93 3.54
C CYS A 8 -0.67 -3.70 2.23
N LEU A 9 0.34 -4.43 1.76
CA LEU A 9 0.29 -5.19 0.51
C LEU A 9 -0.72 -6.34 0.59
N THR A 10 -0.68 -7.14 1.65
CA THR A 10 -1.66 -8.21 1.91
C THR A 10 -3.08 -7.66 1.94
N PHE A 11 -3.33 -6.49 2.54
CA PHE A 11 -4.64 -5.87 2.51
C PHE A 11 -5.10 -5.53 1.09
N LEU A 12 -4.22 -4.98 0.26
CA LEU A 12 -4.53 -4.64 -1.13
C LEU A 12 -4.83 -5.90 -1.96
N VAL A 13 -4.03 -6.95 -1.81
CA VAL A 13 -4.24 -8.24 -2.47
C VAL A 13 -5.56 -8.87 -2.03
N ASN A 14 -5.77 -9.06 -0.73
CA ASN A 14 -6.94 -9.75 -0.18
C ASN A 14 -8.26 -9.02 -0.49
N LYS A 15 -8.25 -7.68 -0.54
CA LYS A 15 -9.43 -6.88 -0.91
C LYS A 15 -9.55 -6.61 -2.41
N ARG A 16 -8.64 -7.19 -3.21
CA ARG A 16 -8.55 -7.07 -4.67
C ARG A 16 -8.50 -5.62 -5.14
N TYR A 17 -7.76 -4.76 -4.44
CA TYR A 17 -7.46 -3.39 -4.89
C TYR A 17 -6.36 -3.42 -5.95
N ILE A 18 -6.72 -3.89 -7.13
CA ILE A 18 -5.81 -4.15 -8.26
C ILE A 18 -6.32 -3.36 -9.48
N GLY A 19 -5.42 -2.72 -10.21
CA GLY A 19 -5.76 -1.94 -11.40
C GLY A 19 -6.73 -0.79 -11.11
N GLY A 20 -7.93 -0.85 -11.70
CA GLY A 20 -8.96 0.19 -11.61
C GLY A 20 -9.56 0.41 -10.21
N LYS A 21 -9.40 -0.54 -9.28
CA LYS A 21 -9.97 -0.46 -7.93
C LYS A 21 -8.95 0.08 -6.93
N HIS A 22 -9.22 1.26 -6.35
CA HIS A 22 -8.25 1.98 -5.53
C HIS A 22 -8.74 2.27 -4.11
N PHE A 23 -7.83 2.30 -3.16
CA PHE A 23 -8.09 2.59 -1.74
C PHE A 23 -7.34 3.84 -1.26
N PRO A 24 -7.89 4.65 -0.32
CA PRO A 24 -7.21 5.85 0.18
C PRO A 24 -5.86 5.52 0.85
N GLU A 25 -4.77 6.02 0.27
CA GLU A 25 -3.39 5.71 0.67
C GLU A 25 -3.11 6.11 2.13
N LYS A 26 -3.47 7.35 2.50
CA LYS A 26 -3.26 7.88 3.85
C LYS A 26 -4.01 7.06 4.90
N ILE A 27 -5.21 6.56 4.59
CA ILE A 27 -6.01 5.77 5.52
C ILE A 27 -5.34 4.40 5.73
N LEU A 28 -4.90 3.76 4.65
CA LEU A 28 -4.22 2.46 4.72
C LEU A 28 -2.95 2.57 5.57
N ILE A 29 -2.05 3.49 5.21
CA ILE A 29 -0.77 3.68 5.91
C ILE A 29 -1.04 3.96 7.39
N LYS A 30 -1.90 4.95 7.71
CA LYS A 30 -2.22 5.30 9.10
C LYS A 30 -2.78 4.11 9.88
N SER A 31 -3.60 3.28 9.26
CA SER A 31 -4.17 2.09 9.93
C SER A 31 -3.12 1.02 10.25
N ARG A 32 -2.06 0.91 9.43
CA ARG A 32 -1.00 -0.11 9.56
C ARG A 32 0.23 0.38 10.32
N THR A 33 0.41 1.69 10.46
CA THR A 33 1.54 2.28 11.19
C THR A 33 1.16 2.85 12.56
N LYS A 34 -0.13 2.82 12.96
CA LYS A 34 -0.61 3.42 14.23
C LYS A 34 0.15 2.93 15.48
N TRP A 35 0.56 1.68 15.49
CA TRP A 35 1.20 1.03 16.64
C TRP A 35 2.73 1.02 16.57
N LEU A 36 3.30 1.62 15.52
CA LEU A 36 4.75 1.63 15.31
C LEU A 36 5.42 2.78 16.09
N THR A 37 6.63 2.53 16.55
CA THR A 37 7.52 3.54 17.10
C THR A 37 8.06 4.47 16.00
N LYS A 38 8.61 5.64 16.38
CA LYS A 38 9.21 6.59 15.43
C LYS A 38 10.30 5.97 14.55
N LYS A 39 11.08 5.01 15.09
CA LYS A 39 12.14 4.32 14.35
C LYS A 39 11.56 3.40 13.27
N GLU A 40 10.55 2.61 13.63
CA GLU A 40 9.86 1.70 12.71
C GLU A 40 9.09 2.45 11.62
N VAL A 41 8.49 3.61 11.94
CA VAL A 41 7.84 4.46 10.93
C VAL A 41 8.85 4.95 9.88
N ARG A 42 10.06 5.37 10.30
CA ARG A 42 11.10 5.80 9.36
C ARG A 42 11.56 4.66 8.46
N GLU A 43 11.65 3.45 9.00
CA GLU A 43 12.00 2.25 8.23
C GLU A 43 10.89 1.88 7.24
N PHE A 44 9.64 1.90 7.70
CA PHE A 44 8.47 1.75 6.85
C PHE A 44 8.47 2.75 5.70
N ASP A 45 8.70 4.04 5.96
CA ASP A 45 8.71 5.06 4.90
C ASP A 45 9.82 4.83 3.86
N LYS A 46 10.98 4.33 4.29
CA LYS A 46 12.08 3.96 3.38
C LYS A 46 11.69 2.79 2.48
N GLU A 47 11.11 1.74 3.05
CA GLU A 47 10.67 0.58 2.26
C GLU A 47 9.46 0.91 1.38
N TYR A 48 8.51 1.68 1.89
CA TYR A 48 7.30 2.07 1.16
C TYR A 48 7.63 2.85 -0.11
N LYS A 49 8.66 3.71 -0.07
CA LYS A 49 9.17 4.40 -1.27
C LYS A 49 9.68 3.44 -2.33
N LYS A 50 10.31 2.33 -1.93
CA LYS A 50 10.82 1.29 -2.86
C LYS A 50 9.68 0.52 -3.53
N ILE A 51 8.55 0.32 -2.85
CA ILE A 51 7.41 -0.40 -3.44
C ILE A 51 6.51 0.46 -4.33
N LYS A 52 6.66 1.78 -4.23
CA LYS A 52 5.80 2.74 -4.93
C LYS A 52 5.69 2.52 -6.46
N PRO A 53 6.73 2.06 -7.19
CA PRO A 53 6.63 1.74 -8.61
C PRO A 53 5.68 0.57 -8.93
N TYR A 54 5.49 -0.37 -8.00
CA TYR A 54 4.57 -1.51 -8.15
C TYR A 54 3.11 -1.15 -7.84
N LEU A 55 2.86 0.08 -7.35
CA LEU A 55 1.54 0.59 -7.03
C LEU A 55 1.11 1.64 -8.06
N ILE A 56 -0.15 1.54 -8.49
CA ILE A 56 -0.81 2.61 -9.23
C ILE A 56 -1.33 3.61 -8.22
N ARG A 57 -0.96 4.89 -8.39
CA ARG A 57 -1.36 5.97 -7.49
C ARG A 57 -2.13 7.04 -8.26
N LEU A 58 -3.39 7.26 -7.90
CA LEU A 58 -4.27 8.23 -8.53
C LEU A 58 -4.82 9.24 -7.51
N LYS A 59 -4.91 10.51 -7.92
CA LYS A 59 -5.55 11.55 -7.11
C LYS A 59 -7.04 11.55 -7.42
N LYS A 60 -7.88 11.31 -6.39
CA LYS A 60 -9.34 11.30 -6.53
C LYS A 60 -9.95 12.46 -5.75
N ARG A 61 -11.00 13.08 -6.31
CA ARG A 61 -11.81 14.09 -5.60
C ARG A 61 -12.63 13.40 -4.51
N THR A 62 -12.65 13.99 -3.33
CA THR A 62 -13.45 13.56 -2.18
C THR A 62 -14.32 14.71 -1.71
N ARG A 63 -15.31 14.43 -0.85
CA ARG A 63 -16.19 15.47 -0.28
C ARG A 63 -15.44 16.58 0.47
N LYS A 64 -14.22 16.30 0.94
CA LYS A 64 -13.35 17.23 1.69
C LYS A 64 -12.14 17.71 0.90
N GLY A 65 -12.13 17.55 -0.43
CA GLY A 65 -11.04 18.00 -1.30
C GLY A 65 -10.55 16.92 -2.26
N SER A 66 -9.28 16.55 -2.18
CA SER A 66 -8.71 15.47 -2.99
C SER A 66 -7.74 14.62 -2.17
N SER A 67 -7.74 13.32 -2.39
CA SER A 67 -6.84 12.38 -1.73
C SER A 67 -6.16 11.45 -2.74
N TRP A 68 -4.97 11.01 -2.38
CA TRP A 68 -4.28 9.95 -3.09
C TRP A 68 -4.91 8.61 -2.75
N HIS A 69 -5.24 7.85 -3.78
CA HIS A 69 -5.68 6.47 -3.68
C HIS A 69 -4.66 5.59 -4.41
N ILE A 70 -4.46 4.39 -3.88
CA ILE A 70 -3.50 3.42 -4.40
C ILE A 70 -4.21 2.11 -4.74
N SER A 71 -3.65 1.41 -5.71
CA SER A 71 -3.96 0.04 -6.08
C SER A 71 -2.68 -0.68 -6.49
N ILE A 72 -2.71 -2.00 -6.50
CA ILE A 72 -1.61 -2.80 -7.06
C ILE A 72 -1.65 -2.69 -8.58
N ASN A 73 -0.49 -2.48 -9.20
CA ASN A 73 -0.35 -2.60 -10.65
C ASN A 73 -0.61 -4.07 -11.04
N PRO A 74 -1.62 -4.36 -11.88
CA PRO A 74 -1.92 -5.74 -12.29
C PRO A 74 -0.71 -6.48 -12.87
N LYS A 75 0.18 -5.77 -13.58
CA LYS A 75 1.41 -6.35 -14.16
C LYS A 75 2.42 -6.79 -13.10
N CYS A 76 2.40 -6.15 -11.94
CA CYS A 76 3.29 -6.41 -10.82
C CYS A 76 2.66 -7.33 -9.76
N LEU A 77 1.43 -7.79 -9.98
CA LEU A 77 0.72 -8.65 -9.02
C LEU A 77 1.49 -9.94 -8.72
N PRO A 78 2.03 -10.69 -9.71
CA PRO A 78 2.79 -11.91 -9.44
C PRO A 78 4.06 -11.67 -8.63
N GLU A 79 4.71 -10.52 -8.82
CA GLU A 79 5.90 -10.13 -8.04
C GLU A 79 5.53 -9.81 -6.58
N ILE A 80 4.40 -9.12 -6.37
CA ILE A 80 3.90 -8.82 -5.03
C ILE A 80 3.44 -10.10 -4.31
N GLU A 81 2.77 -11.01 -5.00
CA GLU A 81 2.36 -12.31 -4.43
C GLU A 81 3.59 -13.13 -4.01
N LYS A 82 4.64 -13.18 -4.85
CA LYS A 82 5.93 -13.79 -4.49
C LYS A 82 6.60 -13.10 -3.29
N LEU A 83 6.60 -11.77 -3.25
CA LEU A 83 7.15 -11.00 -2.12
C LEU A 83 6.39 -11.25 -0.81
N LEU A 84 5.12 -11.66 -0.88
CA LEU A 84 4.27 -11.96 0.26
C LEU A 84 4.24 -13.45 0.62
N GLU A 85 4.92 -14.31 -0.13
CA GLU A 85 4.87 -15.77 0.02
C GLU A 85 3.42 -16.31 0.01
N LEU A 86 2.54 -15.66 -0.75
CA LEU A 86 1.18 -16.15 -0.98
C LEU A 86 1.27 -17.24 -2.07
N GLU A 87 1.36 -18.50 -1.66
CA GLU A 87 1.21 -19.68 -2.52
C GLU A 87 -0.25 -19.92 -2.94
#